data_AF-X0RGH0-F1
#
_entry.id   AF-X0RGH0-F1
#
_cell.length_a   1.000
_cell.length_b   1.000
_cell.length_c   1.000
_cell.angle_alpha   90.00
_cell.angle_beta   90.00
_cell.angle_gamma   90.00
#
_symmetry.space_group_name_H-M   'P 1'
#
loop_
_entity.id
_entity.type
_entity.pdbx_description
1 polymer ?
#
loop_
_entity_poly.entity_id
_entity_poly.type
_entity_poly.pdbx_seq_one_letter_code
_entity_poly.pdbx_strand_id
1 'polypeptide(L)'
;PRLFDPEQMKITEDDLVIARMFTPNLDKGGKFKVGEIWPLAYHQLRRTGGINMFASGVLSDSSIQVIMKHLTILQTRYYGQNYSRMRFSEDFESQVVAARYEVMARQIETLVSERYLSPLGEERKHEIIVRLIGNRDFKALVKAGRNGEVSFRETRLGGCTKDGHCDYGGIESVVRCTGGDGDKPCRDAVYDRTKQLSVERQLASVEQRIPKTQRGSPREQALQAEANGLRSYLNVIRN
;
A
#
# COMPACT_ATOMS: atom_id res chain seq x y z
N PRO A 1 10.67 25.17 -35.02
CA PRO A 1 10.53 23.83 -35.64
C PRO A 1 11.92 23.23 -35.97
N ARG A 2 12.40 22.36 -35.06
CA ARG A 2 13.61 21.49 -35.05
C ARG A 2 13.85 21.15 -33.57
N LEU A 3 12.84 20.57 -32.91
CA LEU A 3 12.86 20.42 -31.45
C LEU A 3 13.82 19.32 -30.99
N PHE A 4 14.05 18.32 -31.84
CA PHE A 4 14.90 17.16 -31.60
C PHE A 4 15.88 16.98 -32.75
N ASP A 5 17.05 16.46 -32.42
CA ASP A 5 18.08 16.08 -33.38
C ASP A 5 17.65 14.80 -34.13
N PRO A 6 17.49 14.83 -35.46
CA PRO A 6 17.12 13.65 -36.24
C PRO A 6 18.04 12.45 -36.05
N GLU A 7 19.33 12.67 -35.77
CA GLU A 7 20.28 11.58 -35.54
C GLU A 7 20.01 10.87 -34.21
N GLN A 8 19.61 11.61 -33.17
CA GLN A 8 19.19 11.03 -31.89
C GLN A 8 17.81 10.37 -31.94
N MET A 9 17.02 10.70 -32.96
CA MET A 9 15.69 10.14 -33.17
C MET A 9 15.71 8.87 -34.04
N LYS A 10 16.89 8.44 -34.50
CA LYS A 10 17.02 7.17 -35.23
C LYS A 10 16.74 6.00 -34.30
N ILE A 11 15.86 5.13 -34.73
CA ILE A 11 15.45 3.95 -33.98
C ILE A 11 16.63 2.99 -33.87
N THR A 12 16.95 2.57 -32.66
CA THR A 12 17.91 1.50 -32.38
C THR A 12 17.21 0.15 -32.17
N GLU A 13 17.97 -0.95 -32.14
CA GLU A 13 17.41 -2.26 -31.81
C GLU A 13 16.84 -2.28 -30.39
N ASP A 14 17.53 -1.66 -29.43
CA ASP A 14 17.09 -1.55 -28.04
C ASP A 14 15.75 -0.82 -27.91
N ASP A 15 15.55 0.26 -28.68
CA ASP A 15 14.28 0.98 -28.73
C ASP A 15 13.13 0.09 -29.19
N LEU A 16 13.35 -0.74 -30.23
CA LEU A 16 12.33 -1.67 -30.71
C LEU A 16 12.05 -2.79 -29.72
N VAL A 17 13.08 -3.33 -29.07
CA VAL A 17 12.92 -4.34 -28.02
C VAL A 17 12.02 -3.79 -26.92
N ILE A 18 12.33 -2.61 -26.39
CA ILE A 18 11.53 -1.97 -25.34
C ILE A 18 10.12 -1.66 -25.86
N ALA A 19 9.98 -1.05 -27.02
CA ALA A 19 8.67 -0.65 -27.54
C ALA A 19 7.75 -1.84 -27.82
N ARG A 20 8.30 -2.99 -28.27
CA ARG A 20 7.55 -4.24 -28.48
C ARG A 20 7.07 -4.88 -27.17
N MET A 21 7.77 -4.68 -26.05
CA MET A 21 7.27 -5.14 -24.73
C MET A 21 5.91 -4.51 -24.38
N PHE A 22 5.69 -3.26 -24.78
CA PHE A 22 4.45 -2.54 -24.53
C PHE A 22 3.45 -2.63 -25.69
N THR A 23 3.94 -2.70 -26.93
CA THR A 23 3.13 -2.75 -28.15
C THR A 23 3.63 -3.89 -29.06
N PRO A 24 3.23 -5.15 -28.82
CA PRO A 24 3.73 -6.29 -29.59
C PRO A 24 3.46 -6.23 -31.10
N ASN A 25 2.44 -5.46 -31.51
CA ASN A 25 2.05 -5.27 -32.90
C ASN A 25 2.61 -3.98 -33.53
N LEU A 26 3.63 -3.36 -32.94
CA LEU A 26 4.20 -2.08 -33.37
C LEU A 26 4.56 -2.07 -34.87
N ASP A 27 5.07 -3.19 -35.37
CA ASP A 27 5.63 -3.31 -36.71
C ASP A 27 4.60 -3.46 -37.83
N LYS A 28 3.31 -3.64 -37.50
CA LYS A 28 2.25 -3.87 -38.51
C LYS A 28 2.15 -2.77 -39.57
N GLY A 29 2.60 -1.56 -39.26
CA GLY A 29 2.59 -0.42 -40.18
C GLY A 29 3.92 -0.14 -40.89
N GLY A 30 5.00 -0.90 -40.61
CA GLY A 30 6.32 -0.73 -41.23
C GLY A 30 7.06 0.58 -40.91
N LYS A 31 6.49 1.44 -40.07
CA LYS A 31 7.03 2.77 -39.71
C LYS A 31 8.08 2.75 -38.60
N PHE A 32 8.22 1.64 -37.88
CA PHE A 32 9.15 1.47 -36.77
C PHE A 32 10.19 0.43 -37.18
N LYS A 33 11.35 0.90 -37.65
CA LYS A 33 12.46 0.06 -38.12
C LYS A 33 13.78 0.70 -37.72
N VAL A 34 14.79 -0.13 -37.45
CA VAL A 34 16.13 0.34 -37.10
C VAL A 34 16.68 1.25 -38.21
N GLY A 35 17.26 2.39 -37.82
CA GLY A 35 17.83 3.39 -38.71
C GLY A 35 16.83 4.42 -39.27
N GLU A 36 15.53 4.14 -39.21
CA GLU A 36 14.49 5.13 -39.53
C GLU A 36 14.33 6.15 -38.40
N ILE A 37 13.76 7.31 -38.71
CA ILE A 37 13.45 8.32 -37.70
C ILE A 37 12.16 7.92 -36.97
N TRP A 38 12.18 7.90 -35.63
CA TRP A 38 11.01 7.62 -34.81
C TRP A 38 9.88 8.62 -35.13
N PRO A 39 8.69 8.16 -35.58
CA PRO A 39 7.61 9.04 -36.04
C PRO A 39 6.87 9.67 -34.86
N LEU A 40 7.51 10.66 -34.23
CA LEU A 40 7.01 11.32 -33.02
C LEU A 40 5.72 12.11 -33.31
N ALA A 41 4.64 11.76 -32.62
CA ALA A 41 3.36 12.44 -32.68
C ALA A 41 3.11 13.29 -31.42
N TYR A 42 2.40 14.42 -31.57
CA TYR A 42 2.02 15.27 -30.42
C TYR A 42 1.28 14.51 -29.31
N HIS A 43 0.51 13.48 -29.68
CA HIS A 43 -0.18 12.64 -28.71
C HIS A 43 0.79 11.83 -27.83
N GLN A 44 1.95 11.41 -28.36
CA GLN A 44 2.98 10.72 -27.57
C GLN A 44 3.58 11.66 -26.52
N LEU A 45 3.93 12.89 -26.91
CA LEU A 45 4.43 13.91 -25.97
C LEU A 45 3.42 14.21 -24.86
N ARG A 46 2.14 14.38 -25.24
CA ARG A 46 1.06 14.60 -24.29
C ARG A 46 0.90 13.42 -23.33
N ARG A 47 0.99 12.18 -23.81
CA ARG A 47 0.87 10.97 -22.99
C ARG A 47 2.06 10.82 -22.04
N THR A 48 3.28 11.04 -22.51
CA THR A 48 4.50 11.05 -21.68
C THR A 48 4.42 12.13 -20.60
N GLY A 49 3.92 13.32 -20.93
CA GLY A 49 3.66 14.38 -19.96
C GLY A 49 2.69 13.94 -18.86
N GLY A 50 1.57 13.31 -19.24
CA GLY A 50 0.62 12.75 -18.29
C GLY A 50 1.24 11.69 -17.38
N ILE A 51 2.01 10.75 -17.93
CA ILE A 51 2.71 9.71 -17.16
C ILE A 51 3.67 10.32 -16.14
N ASN A 52 4.47 11.31 -16.54
CA ASN A 52 5.41 11.97 -15.63
C ASN A 52 4.70 12.77 -14.53
N MET A 53 3.55 13.39 -14.84
CA MET A 53 2.71 14.05 -13.83
C MET A 53 2.24 13.05 -12.76
N PHE A 54 1.78 11.86 -13.16
CA PHE A 54 1.42 10.79 -12.24
C PHE A 54 2.63 10.25 -11.46
N ALA A 55 3.75 9.99 -12.15
CA ALA A 55 4.98 9.46 -11.55
C ALA A 55 5.59 10.42 -10.50
N SER A 56 5.39 11.73 -10.67
CA SER A 56 5.95 12.73 -9.76
C SER A 56 5.38 12.66 -8.35
N GLY A 57 4.14 12.19 -8.18
CA GLY A 57 3.41 12.24 -6.92
C GLY A 57 3.10 13.65 -6.39
N VAL A 58 3.46 14.71 -7.13
CA VAL A 58 3.27 16.12 -6.73
C VAL A 58 1.84 16.59 -7.01
N LEU A 59 1.20 16.03 -8.04
CA LEU A 59 -0.10 16.46 -8.53
C LEU A 59 -1.18 15.45 -8.18
N SER A 60 -2.36 15.94 -7.77
CA SER A 60 -3.54 15.09 -7.58
C SER A 60 -4.20 14.73 -8.92
N ASP A 61 -5.00 13.65 -8.95
CA ASP A 61 -5.75 13.25 -10.15
C ASP A 61 -6.61 14.40 -10.72
N SER A 62 -7.20 15.24 -9.85
CA SER A 62 -8.04 16.39 -10.26
C SER A 62 -7.21 17.52 -10.86
N SER A 63 -6.02 17.80 -10.31
CA SER A 63 -5.08 18.76 -10.92
C SER A 63 -4.63 18.29 -12.30
N ILE A 64 -4.29 17.00 -12.45
CA ILE A 64 -3.92 16.42 -13.74
C ILE A 64 -5.10 16.48 -14.71
N GLN A 65 -6.33 16.25 -14.24
CA GLN A 65 -7.54 16.37 -15.07
C GLN A 65 -7.67 17.77 -15.67
N VAL A 66 -7.48 18.81 -14.87
CA VAL A 66 -7.56 20.21 -15.33
C VAL A 66 -6.41 20.54 -16.30
N ILE A 67 -5.17 20.20 -15.94
CA ILE A 67 -3.98 20.45 -16.78
C ILE A 67 -4.13 19.76 -18.14
N MET A 68 -4.62 18.52 -18.13
CA MET A 68 -4.85 17.73 -19.33
C MET A 68 -6.20 18.04 -19.97
N LYS A 69 -7.03 18.94 -19.45
CA LYS A 69 -8.37 19.24 -20.00
C LYS A 69 -9.22 17.99 -20.24
N HIS A 70 -9.12 17.01 -19.35
CA HIS A 70 -9.92 15.80 -19.43
C HIS A 70 -11.35 16.07 -18.94
N LEU A 71 -12.33 15.57 -19.69
CA LEU A 71 -13.75 15.75 -19.38
C LEU A 71 -14.12 15.02 -18.08
N THR A 72 -13.53 13.85 -17.85
CA THR A 72 -13.77 13.04 -16.66
C THR A 72 -12.48 12.59 -16.00
N ILE A 73 -12.53 12.33 -14.70
CA ILE A 73 -11.41 11.78 -13.94
C ILE A 73 -10.97 10.41 -14.48
N LEU A 74 -11.89 9.66 -15.10
CA LEU A 74 -11.61 8.37 -15.73
C LEU A 74 -10.65 8.50 -16.91
N GLN A 75 -10.73 9.58 -17.70
CA GLN A 75 -9.78 9.85 -18.77
C GLN A 75 -8.39 10.14 -18.19
N THR A 76 -8.30 10.88 -17.09
CA THR A 76 -7.04 11.12 -16.37
C THR A 76 -6.44 9.83 -15.86
N ARG A 77 -7.26 9.02 -15.17
CA ARG A 77 -6.84 7.70 -14.71
C ARG A 77 -6.47 6.79 -15.86
N TYR A 78 -7.12 6.84 -17.02
CA TYR A 78 -6.72 6.04 -18.18
C TYR A 78 -5.28 6.35 -18.66
N TYR A 79 -4.85 7.62 -18.60
CA TYR A 79 -3.48 8.02 -18.90
C TYR A 79 -2.50 7.52 -17.81
N GLY A 80 -2.90 7.56 -16.53
CA GLY A 80 -2.10 7.06 -15.40
C GLY A 80 -2.12 5.54 -15.21
N GLN A 81 -3.16 4.84 -15.68
CA GLN A 81 -3.40 3.40 -15.50
C GLN A 81 -2.47 2.53 -16.35
N ASN A 82 -1.66 3.15 -17.22
CA ASN A 82 -0.56 2.50 -17.92
C ASN A 82 0.82 2.83 -17.32
N TYR A 83 0.88 3.45 -16.14
CA TYR A 83 2.13 3.73 -15.42
C TYR A 83 2.83 2.45 -14.92
N SER A 84 2.14 1.31 -14.81
CA SER A 84 2.75 0.12 -14.18
C SER A 84 2.21 -1.24 -14.64
N ARG A 85 1.45 -1.36 -15.74
CA ARG A 85 1.06 -2.68 -16.24
C ARG A 85 2.23 -3.37 -16.98
N MET A 86 3.26 -3.75 -16.23
CA MET A 86 3.78 -5.09 -16.45
C MET A 86 2.57 -6.01 -16.24
N ARG A 87 2.02 -6.54 -17.34
CA ARG A 87 1.15 -7.70 -17.22
C ARG A 87 2.05 -8.83 -16.77
N PHE A 88 1.99 -9.15 -15.50
CA PHE A 88 2.64 -10.34 -15.00
C PHE A 88 2.00 -11.55 -15.70
N SER A 89 2.78 -12.63 -15.89
CA SER A 89 2.19 -13.86 -16.39
C SER A 89 1.10 -14.32 -15.43
N GLU A 90 0.10 -15.03 -15.95
CA GLU A 90 -0.94 -15.67 -15.12
C GLU A 90 -0.30 -16.55 -14.03
N ASP A 91 0.81 -17.22 -14.36
CA ASP A 91 1.62 -17.97 -13.42
C ASP A 91 2.16 -17.11 -12.27
N PHE A 92 2.69 -15.92 -12.56
CA PHE A 92 3.18 -15.02 -11.52
C PHE A 92 2.04 -14.49 -10.66
N GLU A 93 0.91 -14.08 -11.27
CA GLU A 93 -0.26 -13.62 -10.51
C GLU A 93 -0.78 -14.71 -9.58
N SER A 94 -0.90 -15.95 -10.08
CA SER A 94 -1.36 -17.09 -9.28
C SER A 94 -0.38 -17.42 -8.14
N GLN A 95 0.93 -17.36 -8.38
CA GLN A 95 1.95 -17.57 -7.35
C GLN A 95 1.91 -16.48 -6.28
N VAL A 96 1.77 -15.21 -6.65
CA VAL A 96 1.66 -14.09 -5.69
C VAL A 96 0.40 -14.22 -4.83
N VAL A 97 -0.74 -14.55 -5.44
CA VAL A 97 -2.00 -14.77 -4.71
C VAL A 97 -1.88 -15.97 -3.78
N ALA A 98 -1.32 -17.09 -4.24
CA ALA A 98 -1.10 -18.27 -3.41
C ALA A 98 -0.19 -17.96 -2.22
N ALA A 99 0.97 -17.34 -2.48
CA ALA A 99 1.95 -16.96 -1.46
C ALA A 99 1.35 -16.00 -0.42
N ARG A 100 0.49 -15.07 -0.82
CA ARG A 100 -0.21 -14.16 0.10
C ARG A 100 -1.00 -14.93 1.16
N TYR A 101 -1.77 -15.94 0.77
CA TYR A 101 -2.58 -16.72 1.72
C TYR A 101 -1.73 -17.65 2.59
N GLU A 102 -0.62 -18.16 2.06
CA GLU A 102 0.35 -18.92 2.86
C GLU A 102 1.01 -18.04 3.93
N VAL A 103 1.45 -16.83 3.57
CA VAL A 103 2.01 -15.86 4.52
C VAL A 103 0.98 -15.50 5.58
N MET A 104 -0.27 -15.23 5.17
CA MET A 104 -1.36 -14.94 6.12
C MET A 104 -1.58 -16.09 7.09
N ALA A 105 -1.64 -17.34 6.61
CA ALA A 105 -1.81 -18.51 7.46
C ALA A 105 -0.65 -18.65 8.48
N ARG A 106 0.60 -18.46 8.05
CA ARG A 106 1.76 -18.47 8.96
C ARG A 106 1.66 -17.37 10.02
N GLN A 107 1.25 -16.16 9.63
CA GLN A 107 1.05 -15.05 10.56
C GLN A 107 -0.08 -15.32 11.56
N ILE A 108 -1.14 -16.02 11.15
CA ILE A 108 -2.21 -16.43 12.05
C ILE A 108 -1.70 -17.49 13.05
N GLU A 109 -0.95 -18.50 12.59
CA GLU A 109 -0.39 -19.53 13.46
C GLU A 109 0.53 -18.95 14.55
N THR A 110 1.28 -17.89 14.24
CA THR A 110 2.16 -17.26 15.23
C THR A 110 1.41 -16.50 16.33
N LEU A 111 0.11 -16.20 16.17
CA LEU A 111 -0.69 -15.48 17.18
C LEU A 111 -0.85 -16.24 18.49
N VAL A 112 -0.65 -17.57 18.48
CA VAL A 112 -0.67 -18.41 19.68
C VAL A 112 0.50 -18.08 20.61
N SER A 113 1.60 -17.54 20.09
CA SER A 113 2.77 -17.23 20.88
C SER A 113 2.58 -16.03 21.82
N GLU A 114 3.38 -15.98 22.89
CA GLU A 114 3.47 -14.85 23.83
C GLU A 114 4.01 -13.55 23.22
N ARG A 115 4.51 -13.62 21.98
CA ARG A 115 4.90 -12.44 21.20
C ARG A 115 3.73 -11.49 20.96
N TYR A 116 2.53 -12.05 20.82
CA TYR A 116 1.33 -11.31 20.47
C TYR A 116 0.44 -11.10 21.69
N LEU A 117 -0.10 -9.90 21.83
CA LEU A 117 -0.97 -9.49 22.94
C LEU A 117 -2.23 -8.81 22.39
N SER A 118 -3.37 -9.01 23.04
CA SER A 118 -4.54 -8.18 22.76
C SER A 118 -4.54 -6.96 23.68
N PRO A 119 -4.84 -5.74 23.17
CA PRO A 119 -4.99 -4.57 24.03
C PRO A 119 -6.16 -4.67 25.02
N LEU A 120 -7.05 -5.65 24.84
CA LEU A 120 -8.19 -5.91 25.73
C LEU A 120 -7.94 -7.10 26.67
N GLY A 121 -6.72 -7.64 26.73
CA GLY A 121 -6.32 -8.72 27.63
C GLY A 121 -6.35 -10.12 27.04
N GLU A 122 -5.91 -11.10 27.83
CA GLU A 122 -5.70 -12.49 27.39
C GLU A 122 -6.97 -13.21 26.95
N GLU A 123 -8.11 -12.97 27.61
CA GLU A 123 -9.40 -13.55 27.20
C GLU A 123 -9.73 -13.17 25.76
N ARG A 124 -9.52 -11.90 25.40
CA ARG A 124 -9.77 -11.43 24.04
C ARG A 124 -8.78 -12.01 23.03
N LYS A 125 -7.50 -12.18 23.41
CA LYS A 125 -6.51 -12.88 22.59
C LYS A 125 -6.96 -14.32 22.30
N HIS A 126 -7.44 -15.02 23.33
CA HIS A 126 -7.95 -16.38 23.20
C HIS A 126 -9.15 -16.46 22.26
N GLU A 127 -10.13 -15.56 22.38
CA GLU A 127 -11.26 -15.47 21.44
C GLU A 127 -10.80 -15.28 19.98
N ILE A 128 -9.80 -14.42 19.74
CA ILE A 128 -9.24 -14.20 18.40
C ILE A 128 -8.60 -15.48 17.88
N ILE A 129 -7.81 -16.18 18.69
CA ILE A 129 -7.16 -17.45 18.33
C ILE A 129 -8.19 -18.51 17.99
N VAL A 130 -9.21 -18.70 18.83
CA VAL A 130 -10.28 -19.68 18.60
C VAL A 130 -11.07 -19.35 17.32
N ARG A 131 -11.37 -18.07 17.06
CA ARG A 131 -12.08 -17.62 15.85
C ARG A 131 -11.27 -17.89 14.57
N LEU A 132 -9.97 -17.62 14.59
CA LEU A 132 -9.13 -17.72 13.39
C LEU A 132 -8.64 -19.14 13.14
N ILE A 133 -8.07 -19.77 14.17
CA ILE A 133 -7.44 -21.09 14.09
C ILE A 133 -8.47 -22.18 14.36
N GLY A 134 -9.13 -22.15 15.53
CA GLY A 134 -10.01 -23.23 15.95
C GLY A 134 -9.32 -24.60 15.84
N ASN A 135 -9.88 -25.50 15.05
CA ASN A 135 -9.31 -26.82 14.75
C ASN A 135 -8.66 -26.90 13.35
N ARG A 136 -8.37 -25.76 12.71
CA ARG A 136 -7.81 -25.70 11.34
C ARG A 136 -6.30 -25.90 11.38
N ASP A 137 -5.80 -26.77 10.53
CA ASP A 137 -4.36 -26.87 10.23
C ASP A 137 -3.94 -25.79 9.21
N PHE A 138 -2.63 -25.72 8.92
CA PHE A 138 -2.08 -24.76 7.96
C PHE A 138 -2.82 -24.75 6.61
N LYS A 139 -3.11 -25.93 6.05
CA LYS A 139 -3.77 -26.07 4.74
C LYS A 139 -5.22 -25.58 4.81
N ALA A 140 -5.93 -25.90 5.89
CA ALA A 140 -7.27 -25.41 6.14
C ALA A 140 -7.31 -23.89 6.35
N LEU A 141 -6.30 -23.31 7.01
CA LEU A 141 -6.15 -21.86 7.16
C LEU A 141 -5.93 -21.16 5.81
N VAL A 142 -5.06 -21.69 4.96
CA VAL A 142 -4.86 -21.15 3.60
C VAL A 142 -6.17 -21.17 2.80
N LYS A 143 -6.93 -22.27 2.88
CA LYS A 143 -8.23 -22.40 2.21
C LYS A 143 -9.26 -21.41 2.78
N ALA A 144 -9.35 -21.28 4.10
CA ALA A 144 -10.23 -20.34 4.77
C ALA A 144 -9.90 -18.89 4.38
N GLY A 145 -8.61 -18.54 4.26
CA GLY A 145 -8.17 -17.24 3.79
C GLY A 145 -8.61 -16.96 2.35
N ARG A 146 -8.47 -17.94 1.45
CA ARG A 146 -8.94 -17.85 0.05
C ARG A 146 -10.45 -17.63 -0.03
N ASN A 147 -11.21 -18.28 0.85
CA ASN A 147 -12.67 -18.15 0.93
C ASN A 147 -13.12 -16.84 1.62
N GLY A 148 -12.20 -16.08 2.23
CA GLY A 148 -12.53 -14.88 3.00
C GLY A 148 -13.14 -15.17 4.38
N GLU A 149 -12.98 -16.39 4.90
CA GLU A 149 -13.49 -16.81 6.22
C GLU A 149 -12.58 -16.36 7.37
N VAL A 150 -11.32 -16.06 7.08
CA VAL A 150 -10.35 -15.52 8.04
C VAL A 150 -9.59 -14.36 7.42
N SER A 151 -9.20 -13.41 8.26
CA SER A 151 -8.47 -12.21 7.86
C SER A 151 -7.34 -11.93 8.85
N PHE A 152 -6.15 -11.70 8.31
CA PHE A 152 -5.04 -11.13 9.06
C PHE A 152 -4.30 -10.11 8.18
N ARG A 153 -4.02 -8.94 8.75
CA ARG A 153 -3.27 -7.87 8.09
C ARG A 153 -2.22 -7.34 9.04
N GLU A 154 -0.96 -7.31 8.61
CA GLU A 154 0.10 -6.68 9.40
C GLU A 154 -0.17 -5.17 9.53
N THR A 155 0.01 -4.64 10.73
CA THR A 155 -0.13 -3.21 11.05
C THR A 155 1.17 -2.68 11.63
N ARG A 156 1.29 -1.37 11.83
CA ARG A 156 2.49 -0.79 12.48
C ARG A 156 2.76 -1.35 13.87
N LEU A 157 1.72 -1.79 14.57
CA LEU A 157 1.80 -2.27 15.95
C LEU A 157 1.82 -3.80 16.06
N GLY A 158 1.59 -4.53 14.97
CA GLY A 158 1.45 -5.97 14.98
C GLY A 158 0.49 -6.43 13.89
N GLY A 159 -0.77 -6.71 14.25
CA GLY A 159 -1.75 -7.28 13.34
C GLY A 159 -3.18 -6.75 13.55
N CYS A 160 -3.99 -6.92 12.52
CA CYS A 160 -5.42 -6.67 12.54
C CYS A 160 -6.14 -7.93 12.05
N THR A 161 -7.12 -8.37 12.84
CA THR A 161 -7.93 -9.58 12.61
C THR A 161 -9.36 -9.25 12.18
N LYS A 162 -9.60 -8.00 11.77
CA LYS A 162 -10.91 -7.54 11.34
C LYS A 162 -11.26 -8.15 9.99
N ASP A 163 -12.45 -8.73 9.93
CA ASP A 163 -13.05 -9.18 8.68
C ASP A 163 -13.64 -7.98 7.93
N GLY A 164 -13.40 -7.90 6.62
CA GLY A 164 -13.89 -6.82 5.78
C GLY A 164 -13.14 -5.48 5.89
N HIS A 165 -13.86 -4.38 5.65
CA HIS A 165 -13.27 -3.05 5.50
C HIS A 165 -13.01 -2.36 6.86
N CYS A 166 -11.97 -1.55 6.92
CA CYS A 166 -11.62 -0.72 8.06
C CYS A 166 -11.26 0.67 7.58
N ASP A 167 -12.02 1.68 8.01
CA ASP A 167 -11.82 3.07 7.59
C ASP A 167 -10.54 3.69 8.16
N TYR A 168 -9.91 3.03 9.13
CA TYR A 168 -8.75 3.56 9.87
C TYR A 168 -7.39 3.00 9.40
N GLY A 169 -7.38 1.89 8.65
CA GLY A 169 -6.19 1.34 7.98
C GLY A 169 -5.05 0.77 8.86
N GLY A 170 -4.83 1.25 10.09
CA GLY A 170 -3.80 0.75 11.02
C GLY A 170 -2.33 0.90 10.56
N ILE A 171 -2.11 1.56 9.42
CA ILE A 171 -0.79 1.81 8.81
C ILE A 171 -0.42 3.29 8.91
N GLU A 172 -1.32 4.17 8.47
CA GLU A 172 -1.12 5.62 8.48
C GLU A 172 -1.32 6.21 9.88
N SER A 173 -2.30 5.69 10.61
CA SER A 173 -2.59 6.08 11.99
C SER A 173 -2.82 4.85 12.84
N VAL A 174 -2.24 4.87 14.04
CA VAL A 174 -2.44 3.83 15.06
C VAL A 174 -3.52 4.19 16.07
N VAL A 175 -3.97 5.46 16.07
CA VAL A 175 -4.81 6.07 17.10
C VAL A 175 -6.03 5.22 17.44
N ARG A 176 -6.82 4.85 16.42
CA ARG A 176 -8.03 4.05 16.62
C ARG A 176 -7.73 2.64 17.12
N CYS A 177 -6.66 2.02 16.62
CA CYS A 177 -6.25 0.69 17.04
C CYS A 177 -5.81 0.65 18.51
N THR A 178 -5.38 1.80 19.05
CA THR A 178 -4.86 1.96 20.41
C THR A 178 -5.78 2.68 21.39
N GLY A 179 -6.93 3.19 20.94
CA GLY A 179 -7.76 4.06 21.77
C GLY A 179 -7.11 5.40 22.10
N GLY A 180 -6.19 5.88 21.24
CA GLY A 180 -5.50 7.16 21.45
C GLY A 180 -6.42 8.38 21.27
N ASP A 181 -7.59 8.16 20.67
CA ASP A 181 -8.70 9.09 20.51
C ASP A 181 -9.60 9.19 21.76
N GLY A 182 -9.30 8.44 22.82
CA GLY A 182 -10.06 8.42 24.08
C GLY A 182 -11.10 7.30 24.16
N ASP A 183 -11.32 6.57 23.08
CA ASP A 183 -12.16 5.37 23.07
C ASP A 183 -11.38 4.11 23.50
N LYS A 184 -12.09 3.00 23.67
CA LYS A 184 -11.45 1.70 23.90
C LYS A 184 -10.61 1.26 22.68
N PRO A 185 -9.47 0.59 22.90
CA PRO A 185 -8.69 -0.01 21.82
C PRO A 185 -9.53 -0.93 20.94
N CYS A 186 -9.14 -1.05 19.67
CA CYS A 186 -9.86 -1.88 18.71
C CYS A 186 -9.83 -3.36 19.12
N ARG A 187 -11.01 -3.99 19.15
CA ARG A 187 -11.19 -5.40 19.55
C ARG A 187 -10.51 -6.43 18.64
N ASP A 188 -10.17 -6.03 17.42
CA ASP A 188 -9.54 -6.89 16.42
C ASP A 188 -8.04 -6.60 16.25
N ALA A 189 -7.50 -5.63 17.00
CA ALA A 189 -6.08 -5.35 17.02
C ALA A 189 -5.32 -6.38 17.86
N VAL A 190 -4.14 -6.75 17.38
CA VAL A 190 -3.19 -7.58 18.10
C VAL A 190 -1.83 -6.89 18.05
N TYR A 191 -1.21 -6.70 19.21
CA TYR A 191 0.07 -6.03 19.37
C TYR A 191 1.20 -7.05 19.34
N ASP A 192 2.31 -6.69 18.71
CA ASP A 192 3.48 -7.54 18.53
C ASP A 192 4.66 -6.98 19.34
N ARG A 193 5.05 -7.67 20.42
CA ARG A 193 6.16 -7.26 21.31
C ARG A 193 7.43 -6.85 20.55
N THR A 194 7.71 -7.46 19.40
CA THR A 194 8.91 -7.14 18.60
C THR A 194 8.91 -5.72 17.99
N LYS A 195 7.75 -5.08 17.88
CA LYS A 195 7.62 -3.70 17.36
C LYS A 195 7.95 -2.63 18.41
N GLN A 196 8.21 -3.01 19.67
CA GLN A 196 8.47 -2.08 20.78
C GLN A 196 9.49 -1.00 20.45
N LEU A 197 10.69 -1.37 19.99
CA LEU A 197 11.76 -0.40 19.67
C LEU A 197 11.34 0.58 18.56
N SER A 198 10.58 0.10 17.58
CA SER A 198 10.06 0.96 16.49
C SER A 198 9.03 1.95 17.04
N VAL A 199 8.15 1.49 17.94
CA VAL A 199 7.11 2.33 18.55
C VAL A 199 7.72 3.37 19.49
N GLU A 200 8.74 3.02 20.27
CA GLU A 200 9.47 3.97 21.13
C GLU A 200 10.12 5.09 20.31
N ARG A 201 10.77 4.75 19.19
CA ARG A 201 11.34 5.75 18.27
C ARG A 201 10.25 6.66 17.68
N GLN A 202 9.12 6.09 17.29
CA GLN A 202 8.00 6.86 16.75
C GLN A 202 7.43 7.81 17.82
N LEU A 203 7.24 7.33 19.05
CA LEU A 203 6.74 8.15 20.15
C LEU A 203 7.66 9.34 20.41
N ALA A 204 8.97 9.11 20.52
CA ALA A 204 9.95 10.19 20.70
C ALA A 204 9.89 11.22 19.55
N SER A 205 9.74 10.75 18.30
CA SER A 205 9.59 11.65 17.15
C SER A 205 8.29 12.47 17.19
N VAL A 206 7.18 11.87 17.59
CA VAL A 206 5.88 12.55 17.73
C VAL A 206 5.96 13.60 18.84
N GLU A 207 6.50 13.25 20.00
CA GLU A 207 6.64 14.15 21.16
C GLU A 207 7.50 15.38 20.85
N GLN A 208 8.57 15.23 20.05
CA GLN A 208 9.39 16.36 19.60
C GLN A 208 8.64 17.31 18.63
N ARG A 209 7.56 16.86 17.99
CA ARG A 209 6.78 17.65 17.02
C ARG A 209 5.67 18.44 17.69
N ILE A 210 5.06 17.91 18.76
CA ILE A 210 3.99 18.58 19.51
C ILE A 210 4.32 20.04 19.87
N PRO A 211 5.45 20.38 20.51
CA PRO A 211 5.75 21.77 20.91
C PRO A 211 6.01 22.71 19.72
N LYS A 212 6.23 22.17 18.52
CA LYS A 212 6.42 22.93 17.28
C LYS A 212 5.10 23.28 16.60
N THR A 213 3.97 22.78 17.12
CA THR A 213 2.65 23.04 16.54
C THR A 213 1.97 24.22 17.23
N GLN A 214 1.02 24.84 16.52
CA GLN A 214 0.18 25.87 17.12
C GLN A 214 -0.74 25.24 18.17
N ARG A 215 -0.76 25.82 19.37
CA ARG A 215 -1.62 25.38 20.47
C ARG A 215 -3.10 25.42 20.08
N GLY A 216 -3.83 24.36 20.38
CA GLY A 216 -5.23 24.16 20.03
C GLY A 216 -5.48 23.78 18.57
N SER A 217 -4.43 23.64 17.74
CA SER A 217 -4.62 23.29 16.33
C SER A 217 -5.05 21.83 16.15
N PRO A 218 -5.79 21.50 15.07
CA PRO A 218 -6.09 20.11 14.71
C PRO A 218 -4.83 19.24 14.59
N ARG A 219 -3.70 19.86 14.23
CA ARG A 219 -2.40 19.18 14.13
C ARG A 219 -1.86 18.78 15.50
N GLU A 220 -1.92 19.67 16.48
CA GLU A 220 -1.52 19.37 17.86
C GLU A 220 -2.38 18.22 18.41
N GLN A 221 -3.70 18.30 18.23
CA GLN A 221 -4.65 17.26 18.67
C GLN A 221 -4.35 15.90 18.04
N ALA A 222 -4.08 15.85 16.73
CA ALA A 222 -3.74 14.61 16.04
C ALA A 222 -2.43 13.99 16.56
N LEU A 223 -1.39 14.81 16.78
CA LEU A 223 -0.13 14.33 17.35
C LEU A 223 -0.28 13.87 18.80
N GLN A 224 -1.11 14.56 19.59
CA GLN A 224 -1.40 14.16 20.96
C GLN A 224 -2.13 12.81 21.00
N ALA A 225 -3.13 12.61 20.13
CA ALA A 225 -3.83 11.34 20.01
C ALA A 225 -2.90 10.21 19.56
N GLU A 226 -1.99 10.49 18.62
CA GLU A 226 -0.97 9.53 18.18
C GLU A 226 -0.01 9.17 19.33
N ALA A 227 0.52 10.16 20.06
CA ALA A 227 1.39 9.92 21.21
C ALA A 227 0.68 9.11 22.31
N ASN A 228 -0.57 9.45 22.63
CA ASN A 228 -1.39 8.70 23.57
C ASN A 228 -1.56 7.24 23.12
N GLY A 229 -1.85 7.03 21.83
CA GLY A 229 -1.98 5.70 21.27
C GLY A 229 -0.70 4.85 21.37
N LEU A 230 0.44 5.44 21.02
CA LEU A 230 1.75 4.77 21.14
C LEU A 230 2.10 4.45 22.60
N ARG A 231 1.75 5.33 23.54
CA ARG A 231 1.91 5.06 24.99
C ARG A 231 1.00 3.92 25.46
N SER A 232 -0.26 3.90 25.04
CA SER A 232 -1.20 2.81 25.34
C SER A 232 -0.66 1.47 24.85
N TYR A 233 -0.11 1.43 23.63
CA TYR A 233 0.58 0.25 23.12
C TYR A 233 1.74 -0.19 24.03
N LEU A 234 2.63 0.74 24.39
CA LEU A 234 3.81 0.41 25.22
C LEU A 234 3.41 -0.08 26.61
N ASN A 235 2.35 0.46 27.19
CA ASN A 235 1.81 0.00 28.46
C ASN A 235 1.34 -1.46 28.38
N VAL A 236 0.65 -1.85 27.29
CA VAL A 236 0.21 -3.23 27.07
C VAL A 236 1.40 -4.18 26.89
N ILE A 237 2.42 -3.77 26.13
CA ILE A 237 3.59 -4.62 25.83
C ILE A 237 4.52 -4.81 27.04
N ARG A 238 4.62 -3.81 27.93
CA ARG A 238 5.52 -3.82 29.09
C ARG A 238 4.93 -4.51 30.32
N ASN A 239 3.61 -4.64 30.38
CA ASN A 239 2.92 -5.49 31.34
C ASN A 239 3.15 -6.98 31.02
#